data_AF-A0A2G6JGD6-F1
#
_entry.id   AF-A0A2G6JGD6-F1
#
_cell.length_a   1.000
_cell.length_b   1.000
_cell.length_c   1.000
_cell.angle_alpha   90.00
_cell.angle_beta   90.00
_cell.angle_gamma   90.00
#
_symmetry.space_group_name_H-M   'P 1'
#
loop_
_entity.id
_entity.type
_entity.pdbx_description
1 polymer ?
#
loop_
_entity_poly.entity_id
_entity_poly.type
_entity_poly.pdbx_seq_one_letter_code
_entity_poly.pdbx_strand_id
1 'polypeptide(L)'
;MGPLRVFRRAGLFGLAALLLSSCWSWRSTQIEFDSVAGFTEDLLEEPEELEWHTEARRYPWIYRQFESSLMTMFADATGVQRVMHPVKNPAGFASDRILWLAELAGSDLLQIGESTWRLLFVIDRDPSPLHRIYAAQGLGVLLQTFAKRDASREGLRVVGPEHLGLQEGDGSSYRLAARKLLPRIEAAWISVREDEMLSGGGREDFAQAVDALAKLKTGNLEQERLRLRLLLEAVRFEPFRPLQERLAGSLVYAVQSAAVHGLRRSLLDRDGDLRNAALETLSELGGPALLPRLLQILEARPEVLANTSFHCDPDPGVRRALVHRYWSGNADLAEEQFGRGRSGFEFLHELADSDPELSLRILAADALAWLLGREADPFGEWIPEWWQSHRERIRGQAQQGR
;
A
#
# COMPACT_ATOMS: atom_id res chain seq x y z
N MET A 1 11.19 46.70 -33.49
CA MET A 1 10.66 46.21 -32.20
C MET A 1 9.74 45.03 -32.50
N GLY A 2 10.19 43.80 -32.24
CA GLY A 2 9.60 42.58 -32.81
C GLY A 2 8.72 41.75 -31.84
N PRO A 3 7.69 41.04 -32.35
CA PRO A 3 6.65 40.31 -31.58
C PRO A 3 7.14 39.05 -30.82
N LEU A 4 8.44 38.77 -30.79
CA LEU A 4 9.01 37.54 -30.19
C LEU A 4 9.09 37.55 -28.65
N ARG A 5 8.77 38.65 -27.95
CA ARG A 5 8.82 38.70 -26.48
C ARG A 5 7.51 38.32 -25.78
N VAL A 6 6.38 38.28 -26.48
CA VAL A 6 5.06 37.97 -25.86
C VAL A 6 4.88 36.46 -25.66
N PHE A 7 5.40 35.63 -26.57
CA PHE A 7 5.25 34.17 -26.49
C PHE A 7 6.04 33.50 -25.35
N ARG A 8 7.16 34.09 -24.88
CA ARG A 8 7.91 33.53 -23.74
C ARG A 8 7.19 33.69 -22.39
N ARG A 9 6.29 34.67 -22.23
CA ARG A 9 5.54 34.85 -20.99
C ARG A 9 4.30 33.95 -20.92
N ALA A 10 3.63 33.71 -22.05
CA ALA A 10 2.47 32.81 -22.10
C ALA A 10 2.82 31.35 -21.71
N GLY A 11 4.01 30.86 -22.11
CA GLY A 11 4.47 29.52 -21.73
C GLY A 11 4.77 29.36 -20.23
N LEU A 12 5.29 30.41 -19.58
CA LEU A 12 5.54 30.42 -18.13
C LEU A 12 4.25 30.44 -17.30
N PHE A 13 3.22 31.18 -17.75
CA PHE A 13 1.90 31.17 -17.12
C PHE A 13 1.18 29.82 -17.30
N GLY A 14 1.30 29.19 -18.48
CA GLY A 14 0.73 27.86 -18.72
C GLY A 14 1.35 26.76 -17.84
N LEU A 15 2.67 26.74 -17.69
CA LEU A 15 3.38 25.77 -16.84
C LEU A 15 3.10 25.99 -15.35
N ALA A 16 3.04 27.24 -14.89
CA ALA A 16 2.66 27.55 -13.51
C ALA A 16 1.21 27.15 -13.21
N ALA A 17 0.28 27.37 -14.16
CA ALA A 17 -1.11 26.95 -14.00
C ALA A 17 -1.26 25.42 -13.91
N LEU A 18 -0.48 24.67 -14.69
CA LEU A 18 -0.49 23.20 -14.63
C LEU A 18 0.09 22.65 -13.31
N LEU A 19 1.22 23.18 -12.83
CA LEU A 19 1.82 22.76 -11.56
C LEU A 19 0.97 23.16 -10.35
N LEU A 20 0.32 24.33 -10.39
CA LEU A 20 -0.63 24.73 -9.36
C LEU A 20 -1.90 23.89 -9.39
N SER A 21 -2.31 23.40 -10.56
CA SER A 21 -3.53 22.58 -10.67
C SER A 21 -3.42 21.24 -9.96
N SER A 22 -2.26 20.57 -9.98
CA SER A 22 -2.09 19.25 -9.37
C SER A 22 -1.96 19.29 -7.85
N CYS A 23 -1.15 20.22 -7.31
CA CYS A 23 -1.04 20.36 -5.84
C CYS A 23 -2.37 20.81 -5.23
N TRP A 24 -3.11 21.65 -5.95
CA TRP A 24 -4.40 22.15 -5.48
C TRP A 24 -5.50 21.10 -5.59
N SER A 25 -5.53 20.29 -6.66
CA SER A 25 -6.48 19.18 -6.78
C SER A 25 -6.26 18.11 -5.71
N TRP A 26 -5.01 17.77 -5.40
CA TRP A 26 -4.70 16.84 -4.32
C TRP A 26 -5.13 17.39 -2.95
N ARG A 27 -4.79 18.65 -2.64
CA ARG A 27 -5.17 19.26 -1.35
C ARG A 27 -6.69 19.38 -1.19
N SER A 28 -7.43 19.67 -2.26
CA SER A 28 -8.90 19.66 -2.23
C SER A 28 -9.44 18.26 -1.95
N THR A 29 -8.90 17.24 -2.64
CA THR A 29 -9.27 15.84 -2.45
C THR A 29 -8.96 15.36 -1.03
N GLN A 30 -7.83 15.79 -0.47
CA GLN A 30 -7.45 15.54 0.92
C GLN A 30 -8.45 16.15 1.91
N ILE A 31 -8.81 17.42 1.75
CA ILE A 31 -9.79 18.08 2.65
C ILE A 31 -11.16 17.39 2.55
N GLU A 32 -11.58 17.01 1.34
CA GLU A 32 -12.81 16.26 1.14
C GLU A 32 -12.73 14.90 1.82
N PHE A 33 -11.67 14.12 1.57
CA PHE A 33 -11.45 12.84 2.24
C PHE A 33 -11.47 13.00 3.76
N ASP A 34 -10.70 13.93 4.31
CA ASP A 34 -10.58 14.16 5.75
C ASP A 34 -11.94 14.50 6.37
N SER A 35 -12.74 15.30 5.67
CA SER A 35 -14.10 15.65 6.09
C SER A 35 -15.08 14.49 6.07
N VAL A 36 -14.94 13.50 5.18
CA VAL A 36 -15.85 12.34 5.14
C VAL A 36 -15.38 11.23 6.07
N ALA A 37 -14.06 11.07 6.18
CA ALA A 37 -13.42 10.06 7.02
C ALA A 37 -13.38 10.48 8.51
N GLY A 38 -13.85 11.66 8.89
CA GLY A 38 -13.64 12.20 10.24
C GLY A 38 -12.16 12.25 10.63
N PHE A 39 -11.28 12.37 9.63
CA PHE A 39 -9.84 12.31 9.82
C PHE A 39 -9.35 13.72 10.18
N THR A 40 -8.81 13.87 11.38
CA THR A 40 -8.28 15.16 11.85
C THR A 40 -6.81 15.03 12.21
N GLU A 41 -5.97 15.90 11.66
CA GLU A 41 -4.52 15.92 11.95
C GLU A 41 -4.21 16.20 13.44
N ASP A 42 -5.13 16.86 14.15
CA ASP A 42 -4.93 17.39 15.51
C ASP A 42 -5.33 16.45 16.65
N LEU A 43 -5.95 15.30 16.35
CA LEU A 43 -6.27 14.35 17.40
C LEU A 43 -5.00 13.57 17.78
N LEU A 44 -4.47 13.86 18.97
CA LEU A 44 -3.58 12.96 19.71
C LEU A 44 -4.28 11.61 20.00
N GLU A 45 -5.61 11.60 19.96
CA GLU A 45 -6.47 10.44 20.13
C GLU A 45 -7.23 10.18 18.83
N GLU A 46 -6.61 9.42 17.90
CA GLU A 46 -7.31 8.96 16.70
C GLU A 46 -8.64 8.29 17.08
N PRO A 47 -9.75 8.58 16.37
CA PRO A 47 -11.03 7.97 16.69
C PRO A 47 -10.92 6.45 16.67
N GLU A 48 -11.57 5.77 17.62
CA GLU A 48 -11.51 4.31 17.73
C GLU A 48 -12.06 3.62 16.47
N GLU A 49 -13.12 4.18 15.88
CA GLU A 49 -13.76 3.67 14.66
C GLU A 49 -14.09 4.80 13.66
N LEU A 50 -14.11 4.44 12.37
CA LEU A 50 -14.49 5.31 11.26
C LEU A 50 -16.02 5.38 11.14
N GLU A 51 -16.62 6.46 11.61
CA GLU A 51 -18.07 6.67 11.53
C GLU A 51 -18.52 7.41 10.24
N TRP A 52 -18.22 6.84 9.07
CA TRP A 52 -18.62 7.42 7.76
C TRP A 52 -20.10 7.81 7.70
N HIS A 53 -20.96 7.04 8.37
CA HIS A 53 -22.40 7.22 8.31
C HIS A 53 -22.96 8.15 9.39
N THR A 54 -22.32 8.32 10.55
CA THR A 54 -22.88 9.17 11.60
C THR A 54 -22.65 10.64 11.28
N GLU A 55 -21.46 11.01 10.79
CA GLU A 55 -21.19 12.36 10.31
C GLU A 55 -21.89 12.64 8.98
N ALA A 56 -21.91 11.73 8.01
CA ALA A 56 -22.70 11.93 6.79
C ALA A 56 -24.22 11.97 7.03
N ARG A 57 -24.73 11.39 8.13
CA ARG A 57 -26.15 11.55 8.55
C ARG A 57 -26.39 12.83 9.35
N ARG A 58 -25.46 13.24 10.23
CA ARG A 58 -25.55 14.49 11.01
C ARG A 58 -25.31 15.73 10.15
N TYR A 59 -24.43 15.60 9.17
CA TYR A 59 -24.02 16.60 8.21
C TYR A 59 -24.06 15.94 6.82
N PRO A 60 -25.25 15.81 6.18
CA PRO A 60 -25.39 15.28 4.81
C PRO A 60 -24.72 16.15 3.73
N TRP A 61 -23.88 17.09 4.14
CA TRP A 61 -23.27 18.08 3.31
C TRP A 61 -21.76 17.92 3.36
N ILE A 62 -21.21 17.57 2.20
CA ILE A 62 -19.77 17.62 1.98
C ILE A 62 -19.50 18.90 1.20
N TYR A 63 -18.42 19.57 1.54
CA TYR A 63 -17.85 20.66 0.77
C TYR A 63 -17.64 20.20 -0.68
N ARG A 64 -18.52 20.59 -1.60
CA ARG A 64 -18.09 20.83 -2.97
C ARG A 64 -17.42 22.19 -2.95
N GLN A 65 -16.10 22.23 -2.72
CA GLN A 65 -15.35 23.35 -3.29
C GLN A 65 -15.67 23.34 -4.78
N PHE A 66 -16.07 24.49 -5.31
CA PHE A 66 -16.46 24.68 -6.69
C PHE A 66 -15.57 23.87 -7.65
N GLU A 67 -16.16 23.30 -8.71
CA GLU A 67 -15.46 22.55 -9.76
C GLU A 67 -14.34 23.35 -10.49
N SER A 68 -14.07 24.60 -10.08
CA SER A 68 -12.94 25.38 -10.57
C SER A 68 -12.25 26.19 -9.45
N SER A 69 -10.92 26.22 -9.54
CA SER A 69 -9.99 26.86 -8.59
C SER A 69 -10.15 28.34 -8.36
N LEU A 70 -10.67 29.04 -9.35
CA LEU A 70 -10.91 30.47 -9.27
C LEU A 70 -12.06 30.81 -8.32
N MET A 71 -13.09 29.95 -8.23
CA MET A 71 -14.30 30.28 -7.48
C MET A 71 -14.12 30.18 -5.98
N THR A 72 -13.24 29.31 -5.47
CA THR A 72 -12.94 29.23 -4.02
C THR A 72 -12.18 30.48 -3.54
N MET A 73 -11.14 30.89 -4.28
CA MET A 73 -10.45 32.15 -4.01
C MET A 73 -11.39 33.34 -4.13
N PHE A 74 -12.28 33.34 -5.12
CA PHE A 74 -13.28 34.38 -5.28
C PHE A 74 -14.25 34.38 -4.09
N ALA A 75 -14.74 33.23 -3.65
CA ALA A 75 -15.69 33.11 -2.55
C ALA A 75 -15.10 33.64 -1.23
N ASP A 76 -13.86 33.27 -0.91
CA ASP A 76 -13.16 33.75 0.28
C ASP A 76 -12.87 35.27 0.19
N ALA A 77 -12.50 35.77 -0.99
CA ALA A 77 -12.24 37.21 -1.20
C ALA A 77 -13.51 38.07 -1.24
N THR A 78 -14.64 37.51 -1.64
CA THR A 78 -15.92 38.23 -1.82
C THR A 78 -16.92 37.99 -0.70
N GLY A 79 -16.60 37.12 0.26
CA GLY A 79 -17.52 36.74 1.34
C GLY A 79 -18.74 35.93 0.86
N VAL A 80 -18.68 35.35 -0.34
CA VAL A 80 -19.75 34.48 -0.84
C VAL A 80 -19.78 33.22 0.01
N GLN A 81 -20.92 32.99 0.68
CA GLN A 81 -21.11 31.79 1.49
C GLN A 81 -20.96 30.54 0.63
N ARG A 82 -20.16 29.59 1.12
CA ARG A 82 -19.94 28.31 0.48
C ARG A 82 -21.25 27.52 0.50
N VAL A 83 -21.77 27.18 -0.68
CA VAL A 83 -23.03 26.44 -0.81
C VAL A 83 -22.76 24.95 -0.65
N MET A 84 -23.39 24.37 0.36
CA MET A 84 -23.28 22.96 0.71
C MET A 84 -24.26 22.13 -0.13
N HIS A 85 -23.77 21.11 -0.84
CA HIS A 85 -24.61 20.22 -1.66
C HIS A 85 -24.73 18.82 -1.04
N PRO A 86 -25.93 18.24 -0.99
CA PRO A 86 -26.10 16.89 -0.48
C PRO A 86 -25.49 15.86 -1.44
N VAL A 87 -24.70 14.93 -0.89
CA VAL A 87 -24.13 13.81 -1.66
C VAL A 87 -25.12 12.65 -1.64
N LYS A 88 -25.66 12.31 -2.83
CA LYS A 88 -26.66 11.24 -2.98
C LYS A 88 -26.11 9.85 -2.62
N ASN A 89 -24.80 9.64 -2.74
CA ASN A 89 -24.11 8.38 -2.42
C ASN A 89 -22.80 8.65 -1.67
N PRO A 90 -22.83 8.84 -0.33
CA PRO A 90 -21.64 9.15 0.46
C PRO A 90 -20.56 8.05 0.40
N ALA A 91 -20.97 6.79 0.34
CA ALA A 91 -20.04 5.66 0.26
C ALA A 91 -19.28 5.65 -1.08
N GLY A 92 -20.00 5.78 -2.20
CA GLY A 92 -19.37 5.91 -3.52
C GLY A 92 -18.46 7.14 -3.62
N PHE A 93 -18.87 8.25 -3.00
CA PHE A 93 -18.03 9.44 -2.92
C PHE A 93 -16.74 9.20 -2.12
N ALA A 94 -16.82 8.53 -0.96
CA ALA A 94 -15.67 8.16 -0.15
C ALA A 94 -14.70 7.24 -0.93
N SER A 95 -15.23 6.21 -1.59
CA SER A 95 -14.49 5.34 -2.50
C SER A 95 -13.73 6.12 -3.58
N ASP A 96 -14.39 7.08 -4.23
CA ASP A 96 -13.74 7.92 -5.25
C ASP A 96 -12.60 8.76 -4.64
N ARG A 97 -12.82 9.37 -3.46
CA ARG A 97 -11.78 10.17 -2.78
C ARG A 97 -10.57 9.32 -2.39
N ILE A 98 -10.80 8.10 -1.91
CA ILE A 98 -9.74 7.15 -1.51
C ILE A 98 -8.81 6.87 -2.70
N LEU A 99 -9.37 6.56 -3.87
CA LEU A 99 -8.57 6.34 -5.08
C LEU A 99 -7.90 7.62 -5.58
N TRP A 100 -8.62 8.74 -5.60
CA TRP A 100 -8.08 10.01 -6.10
C TRP A 100 -6.94 10.53 -5.23
N LEU A 101 -6.93 10.27 -3.91
CA LEU A 101 -5.79 10.58 -3.05
C LEU A 101 -4.50 9.94 -3.58
N ALA A 102 -4.58 8.67 -3.97
CA ALA A 102 -3.43 7.94 -4.50
C ALA A 102 -3.03 8.44 -5.89
N GLU A 103 -4.00 8.65 -6.79
CA GLU A 103 -3.75 9.08 -8.16
C GLU A 103 -3.21 10.51 -8.24
N LEU A 104 -3.76 11.43 -7.44
CA LEU A 104 -3.41 12.85 -7.46
C LEU A 104 -2.14 13.17 -6.67
N ALA A 105 -1.69 12.29 -5.76
CA ALA A 105 -0.43 12.48 -5.06
C ALA A 105 0.76 12.60 -6.03
N GLY A 106 0.62 11.99 -7.22
CA GLY A 106 1.57 12.11 -8.31
C GLY A 106 2.98 11.71 -7.87
N SER A 107 3.97 12.55 -8.17
CA SER A 107 5.37 12.30 -7.80
C SER A 107 5.83 13.08 -6.57
N ASP A 108 4.94 13.78 -5.87
CA ASP A 108 5.29 14.54 -4.67
C ASP A 108 5.40 13.59 -3.47
N LEU A 109 6.59 13.56 -2.85
CA LEU A 109 6.86 12.61 -1.77
C LEU A 109 6.01 12.86 -0.52
N LEU A 110 5.75 14.12 -0.18
CA LEU A 110 4.95 14.47 0.98
C LEU A 110 3.49 14.07 0.74
N GLN A 111 2.95 14.35 -0.45
CA GLN A 111 1.59 13.96 -0.81
C GLN A 111 1.43 12.44 -0.82
N ILE A 112 2.41 11.70 -1.35
CA ILE A 112 2.39 10.24 -1.31
C ILE A 112 2.45 9.72 0.13
N GLY A 113 3.31 10.27 0.99
CA GLY A 113 3.40 9.86 2.39
C GLY A 113 2.12 10.16 3.17
N GLU A 114 1.53 11.33 2.96
CA GLU A 114 0.25 11.73 3.56
C GLU A 114 -0.91 10.86 3.08
N SER A 115 -0.92 10.51 1.79
CA SER A 115 -1.92 9.61 1.22
C SER A 115 -1.75 8.20 1.79
N THR A 116 -0.52 7.69 1.87
CA THR A 116 -0.23 6.37 2.47
C THR A 116 -0.72 6.32 3.92
N TRP A 117 -0.42 7.34 4.72
CA TRP A 117 -0.86 7.43 6.11
C TRP A 117 -2.38 7.34 6.25
N ARG A 118 -3.12 8.06 5.40
CA ARG A 118 -4.60 8.04 5.35
C ARG A 118 -5.17 6.71 4.86
N LEU A 119 -4.58 6.11 3.83
CA LEU A 119 -5.03 4.81 3.31
C LEU A 119 -4.82 3.70 4.34
N LEU A 120 -3.74 3.75 5.13
CA LEU A 120 -3.54 2.83 6.25
C LEU A 120 -4.58 3.03 7.35
N PHE A 121 -5.01 4.27 7.60
CA PHE A 121 -6.09 4.56 8.53
C PHE A 121 -7.41 3.91 8.06
N VAL A 122 -7.74 4.00 6.78
CA VAL A 122 -8.90 3.30 6.19
C VAL A 122 -8.77 1.78 6.35
N ILE A 123 -7.63 1.18 6.00
CA ILE A 123 -7.44 -0.28 6.12
C ILE A 123 -7.60 -0.78 7.55
N ASP A 124 -7.15 0.01 8.54
CA ASP A 124 -7.16 -0.37 9.95
C ASP A 124 -8.51 -0.15 10.63
N ARG A 125 -9.18 0.98 10.34
CA ARG A 125 -10.31 1.46 11.15
C ARG A 125 -11.66 1.48 10.42
N ASP A 126 -11.68 1.33 9.10
CA ASP A 126 -12.92 1.40 8.34
C ASP A 126 -13.74 0.11 8.49
N PRO A 127 -15.01 0.16 8.92
CA PRO A 127 -15.85 -1.03 8.96
C PRO A 127 -16.31 -1.49 7.57
N SER A 128 -16.24 -0.64 6.55
CA SER A 128 -16.68 -0.94 5.17
C SER A 128 -15.60 -1.72 4.42
N PRO A 129 -15.85 -2.99 4.03
CA PRO A 129 -14.90 -3.74 3.22
C PRO A 129 -14.58 -3.06 1.89
N LEU A 130 -15.58 -2.40 1.29
CA LEU A 130 -15.43 -1.70 0.02
C LEU A 130 -14.40 -0.57 0.10
N HIS A 131 -14.45 0.26 1.14
CA HIS A 131 -13.46 1.34 1.31
C HIS A 131 -12.06 0.78 1.56
N ARG A 132 -11.95 -0.30 2.33
CA ARG A 132 -10.66 -0.98 2.58
C ARG A 132 -10.08 -1.58 1.29
N ILE A 133 -10.93 -2.13 0.41
CA ILE A 133 -10.54 -2.61 -0.92
C ILE A 133 -9.94 -1.46 -1.73
N TYR A 134 -10.64 -0.32 -1.81
CA TYR A 134 -10.13 0.86 -2.51
C TYR A 134 -8.84 1.40 -1.87
N ALA A 135 -8.72 1.34 -0.56
CA ALA A 135 -7.51 1.78 0.13
C ALA A 135 -6.31 0.85 -0.17
N ALA A 136 -6.53 -0.48 -0.21
CA ALA A 136 -5.51 -1.43 -0.63
C ALA A 136 -5.08 -1.18 -2.09
N GLN A 137 -6.02 -0.97 -3.00
CA GLN A 137 -5.73 -0.61 -4.40
C GLN A 137 -4.97 0.72 -4.49
N GLY A 138 -5.37 1.73 -3.72
CA GLY A 138 -4.69 3.02 -3.63
C GLY A 138 -3.24 2.90 -3.15
N LEU A 139 -2.96 2.04 -2.16
CA LEU A 139 -1.57 1.73 -1.76
C LEU A 139 -0.77 1.12 -2.91
N GLY A 140 -1.40 0.27 -3.73
CA GLY A 140 -0.83 -0.24 -4.97
C GLY A 140 -0.43 0.86 -5.94
N VAL A 141 -1.34 1.79 -6.23
CA VAL A 141 -1.08 2.96 -7.10
C VAL A 141 0.09 3.79 -6.58
N LEU A 142 0.15 4.06 -5.27
CA LEU A 142 1.25 4.80 -4.66
C LEU A 142 2.60 4.07 -4.81
N LEU A 143 2.63 2.76 -4.55
CA LEU A 143 3.84 1.94 -4.70
C LEU A 143 4.31 1.85 -6.16
N GLN A 144 3.40 1.68 -7.11
CA GLN A 144 3.74 1.71 -8.54
C GLN A 144 4.29 3.08 -8.97
N THR A 145 3.72 4.16 -8.44
CA THR A 145 4.17 5.52 -8.72
C THR A 145 5.58 5.77 -8.19
N PHE A 146 5.89 5.25 -6.99
CA PHE A 146 7.27 5.21 -6.49
C PHE A 146 8.20 4.41 -7.39
N ALA A 147 7.83 3.19 -7.76
CA ALA A 147 8.66 2.32 -8.60
C ALA A 147 9.00 3.01 -9.93
N LYS A 148 8.04 3.71 -10.54
CA LYS A 148 8.27 4.50 -11.77
C LYS A 148 9.21 5.67 -11.54
N ARG A 149 9.08 6.39 -10.41
CA ARG A 149 9.97 7.50 -10.06
C ARG A 149 11.41 7.02 -9.86
N ASP A 150 11.60 5.93 -9.13
CA ASP A 150 12.93 5.42 -8.78
C ASP A 150 13.59 4.58 -9.86
N ALA A 151 12.83 4.01 -10.81
CA ALA A 151 13.42 3.40 -12.01
C ALA A 151 14.28 4.39 -12.83
N SER A 152 14.04 5.70 -12.69
CA SER A 152 14.90 6.74 -13.26
C SER A 152 16.20 6.99 -12.48
N ARG A 153 16.29 6.47 -11.25
CA ARG A 153 17.41 6.60 -10.31
C ARG A 153 18.05 5.23 -10.03
N GLU A 154 18.50 4.52 -11.07
CA GLU A 154 19.41 3.33 -11.13
C GLU A 154 19.53 2.28 -9.98
N GLY A 155 18.78 2.33 -8.87
CA GLY A 155 19.12 1.61 -7.64
C GLY A 155 17.94 1.01 -6.87
N LEU A 156 16.70 1.33 -7.20
CA LEU A 156 15.52 0.67 -6.63
C LEU A 156 14.89 -0.23 -7.68
N ARG A 157 15.52 -1.38 -7.91
CA ARG A 157 14.80 -2.51 -8.51
C ARG A 157 13.62 -2.81 -7.60
N VAL A 158 12.44 -2.91 -8.22
CA VAL A 158 11.19 -3.38 -7.61
C VAL A 158 11.52 -4.38 -6.52
N VAL A 159 11.23 -3.91 -5.30
CA VAL A 159 11.45 -4.52 -4.00
C VAL A 159 11.34 -6.04 -4.10
N GLY A 160 12.48 -6.75 -4.05
CA GLY A 160 12.49 -8.21 -3.97
C GLY A 160 11.68 -8.69 -2.75
N PRO A 161 11.23 -9.96 -2.71
CA PRO A 161 10.39 -10.48 -1.64
C PRO A 161 10.97 -10.24 -0.22
N GLU A 162 12.30 -10.19 -0.09
CA GLU A 162 13.00 -9.85 1.15
C GLU A 162 12.93 -8.36 1.55
N HIS A 163 12.68 -7.47 0.59
CA HIS A 163 12.53 -6.03 0.82
C HIS A 163 11.06 -5.61 1.06
N LEU A 164 10.09 -6.47 0.73
CA LEU A 164 8.65 -6.18 0.94
C LEU A 164 8.24 -6.20 2.43
N GLY A 165 9.18 -6.36 3.37
CA GLY A 165 8.87 -6.21 4.78
C GLY A 165 7.81 -7.20 5.28
N LEU A 166 7.64 -8.35 4.62
CA LEU A 166 6.65 -9.37 5.00
C LEU A 166 7.02 -10.13 6.30
N GLN A 167 7.92 -9.57 7.11
CA GLN A 167 8.30 -10.05 8.43
C GLN A 167 7.86 -9.02 9.47
N GLU A 168 7.05 -9.44 10.43
CA GLU A 168 6.71 -8.59 11.58
C GLU A 168 7.92 -8.36 12.47
N GLY A 169 8.05 -7.12 12.95
CA GLY A 169 8.86 -6.83 14.12
C GLY A 169 8.12 -7.20 15.39
N ASP A 170 8.85 -7.57 16.43
CA ASP A 170 8.31 -7.61 17.78
C ASP A 170 7.87 -6.20 18.20
N GLY A 171 6.55 -5.98 18.31
CA GLY A 171 5.97 -4.69 18.62
C GLY A 171 6.37 -4.11 19.99
N SER A 172 6.91 -4.93 20.90
CA SER A 172 7.47 -4.45 22.18
C SER A 172 8.82 -3.76 21.98
N SER A 173 9.63 -4.28 21.05
CA SER A 173 10.91 -3.69 20.65
C SER A 173 10.73 -2.34 19.96
N TYR A 174 9.67 -2.16 19.15
CA TYR A 174 9.36 -0.86 18.53
C TYR A 174 9.10 0.23 19.58
N ARG A 175 8.20 0.00 20.53
CA ARG A 175 7.84 1.00 21.54
C ARG A 175 9.04 1.43 22.38
N LEU A 176 9.89 0.49 22.76
CA LEU A 176 11.11 0.79 23.51
C LEU A 176 12.11 1.61 22.69
N ALA A 177 12.29 1.29 21.41
CA ALA A 177 13.18 2.02 20.53
C ALA A 177 12.66 3.42 20.20
N ALA A 178 11.38 3.54 19.86
CA ALA A 178 10.71 4.81 19.59
C ALA A 178 10.79 5.76 20.80
N ARG A 179 10.57 5.27 22.03
CA ARG A 179 10.74 6.05 23.27
C ARG A 179 12.13 6.66 23.45
N LYS A 180 13.18 6.06 22.89
CA LYS A 180 14.55 6.60 22.94
C LYS A 180 14.83 7.61 21.83
N LEU A 181 14.16 7.48 20.68
CA LEU A 181 14.36 8.34 19.52
C LEU A 181 13.51 9.60 19.57
N LEU A 182 12.26 9.48 20.02
CA LEU A 182 11.29 10.59 20.06
C LEU A 182 11.81 11.83 20.80
N PRO A 183 12.37 11.74 22.02
CA PRO A 183 12.87 12.93 22.71
C PRO A 183 14.01 13.64 21.96
N ARG A 184 14.82 12.90 21.18
CA ARG A 184 15.90 13.48 20.36
C ARG A 184 15.34 14.23 19.16
N ILE A 185 14.29 13.69 18.55
CA ILE A 185 13.58 14.30 17.42
C ILE A 185 12.84 15.56 17.91
N GLU A 186 12.12 15.46 19.03
CA GLU A 186 11.38 16.56 19.65
C GLU A 186 12.30 17.71 20.06
N ALA A 187 13.44 17.40 20.71
CA ALA A 187 14.41 18.43 21.09
C ALA A 187 14.93 19.21 19.87
N ALA A 188 15.20 18.51 18.77
CA ALA A 188 15.63 19.14 17.52
C ALA A 188 14.51 20.01 16.91
N TRP A 189 13.26 19.55 16.95
CA TRP A 189 12.11 20.31 16.45
C TRP A 189 11.82 21.58 17.25
N ILE A 190 11.97 21.55 18.57
CA ILE A 190 11.81 22.75 19.42
C ILE A 190 12.82 23.82 18.98
N SER A 191 14.10 23.46 18.85
CA SER A 191 15.12 24.39 18.37
C SER A 191 14.82 24.94 16.97
N VAL A 192 14.39 24.08 16.02
CA VAL A 192 14.01 24.53 14.68
C VAL A 192 12.80 25.48 14.69
N ARG A 193 11.80 25.23 15.54
CA ARG A 193 10.60 26.09 15.68
C ARG A 193 10.90 27.44 16.33
N GLU A 194 11.87 27.48 17.23
CA GLU A 194 12.31 28.70 17.92
C GLU A 194 13.29 29.53 17.09
N ASP A 195 13.44 29.20 15.79
CA ASP A 195 14.37 29.86 14.84
C ASP A 195 15.85 29.71 15.26
N GLU A 196 16.14 28.76 16.17
CA GLU A 196 17.49 28.41 16.55
C GLU A 196 18.07 27.46 15.50
N MET A 197 19.13 27.91 14.82
CA MET A 197 19.85 27.02 13.91
C MET A 197 20.51 25.90 14.71
N LEU A 198 20.04 24.67 14.49
CA LEU A 198 20.74 23.47 14.96
C LEU A 198 22.21 23.54 14.56
N SER A 199 23.09 23.30 15.53
CA SER A 199 24.53 23.14 15.28
C SER A 199 24.76 22.00 14.28
N GLY A 200 25.91 21.99 13.60
CA GLY A 200 26.26 20.90 12.69
C GLY A 200 26.14 19.51 13.33
N GLY A 201 26.54 19.38 14.61
CA GLY A 201 26.35 18.16 15.38
C GLY A 201 24.88 17.84 15.66
N GLY A 202 24.07 18.84 16.04
CA GLY A 202 22.63 18.66 16.28
C GLY A 202 21.86 18.21 15.05
N ARG A 203 22.21 18.72 13.86
CA ARG A 203 21.61 18.29 12.59
C ARG A 203 21.93 16.83 12.26
N GLU A 204 23.17 16.41 12.49
CA GLU A 204 23.58 15.02 12.25
C GLU A 204 22.92 14.06 13.25
N ASP A 205 22.85 14.44 14.53
CA ASP A 205 22.18 13.65 15.57
C ASP A 205 20.68 13.49 15.28
N PHE A 206 20.02 14.54 14.80
CA PHE A 206 18.63 14.52 14.35
C PHE A 206 18.45 13.62 13.13
N ALA A 207 19.28 13.77 12.11
CA ALA A 207 19.25 12.95 10.91
C ALA A 207 19.41 11.45 11.22
N GLN A 208 20.35 11.11 12.11
CA GLN A 208 20.56 9.74 12.56
C GLN A 208 19.36 9.19 13.34
N ALA A 209 18.73 10.02 14.19
CA ALA A 209 17.54 9.61 14.91
C ALA A 209 16.36 9.33 13.97
N VAL A 210 16.18 10.16 12.94
CA VAL A 210 15.17 9.97 11.89
C VAL A 210 15.47 8.73 11.03
N ASP A 211 16.71 8.52 10.61
CA ASP A 211 17.12 7.33 9.87
C ASP A 211 16.89 6.05 10.68
N ALA A 212 17.18 6.08 11.99
CA ALA A 212 16.91 4.98 12.89
C ALA A 212 15.40 4.72 13.02
N LEU A 213 14.59 5.78 13.17
CA LEU A 213 13.13 5.68 13.26
C LEU A 213 12.53 5.06 12.01
N ALA A 214 12.97 5.50 10.82
CA ALA A 214 12.50 4.97 9.53
C ALA A 214 12.78 3.47 9.37
N LYS A 215 13.91 2.98 9.90
CA LYS A 215 14.31 1.57 9.82
C LYS A 215 13.76 0.68 10.93
N LEU A 216 13.06 1.24 11.91
CA LEU A 216 12.45 0.44 12.97
C LEU A 216 11.38 -0.48 12.38
N LYS A 217 11.49 -1.78 12.67
CA LYS A 217 10.42 -2.73 12.36
C LYS A 217 9.21 -2.42 13.24
N THR A 218 8.06 -2.24 12.61
CA THR A 218 6.79 -2.09 13.31
C THR A 218 6.11 -3.47 13.44
N GLY A 219 5.23 -3.59 14.43
CA GLY A 219 4.41 -4.79 14.65
C GLY A 219 2.96 -4.64 14.21
N ASN A 220 2.47 -3.43 13.95
CA ASN A 220 1.08 -3.18 13.55
C ASN A 220 0.93 -1.88 12.72
N LEU A 221 -0.26 -1.65 12.16
CA LEU A 221 -0.56 -0.48 11.33
C LEU A 221 -0.57 0.84 12.12
N GLU A 222 -0.93 0.82 13.40
CA GLU A 222 -0.86 2.01 14.26
C GLU A 222 0.58 2.53 14.39
N GLN A 223 1.55 1.64 14.62
CA GLN A 223 2.97 1.98 14.68
C GLN A 223 3.49 2.46 13.34
N GLU A 224 3.02 1.89 12.22
CA GLU A 224 3.34 2.39 10.88
C GLU A 224 2.84 3.81 10.65
N ARG A 225 1.58 4.06 11.00
CA ARG A 225 0.96 5.38 10.86
C ARG A 225 1.66 6.44 11.71
N LEU A 226 1.97 6.12 12.98
CA LEU A 226 2.74 7.00 13.85
C LEU A 226 4.14 7.29 13.27
N ARG A 227 4.84 6.25 12.81
CA ARG A 227 6.15 6.40 12.16
C ARG A 227 6.08 7.34 10.96
N LEU A 228 5.10 7.15 10.08
CA LEU A 228 4.89 8.00 8.91
C LEU A 228 4.60 9.44 9.28
N ARG A 229 3.70 9.68 10.24
CA ARG A 229 3.36 11.02 10.71
C ARG A 229 4.61 11.78 11.17
N LEU A 230 5.42 11.16 12.02
CA LEU A 230 6.65 11.77 12.54
C LEU A 230 7.65 12.11 11.43
N LEU A 231 7.80 11.22 10.44
CA LEU A 231 8.69 11.45 9.30
C LEU A 231 8.17 12.55 8.36
N LEU A 232 6.86 12.61 8.15
CA LEU A 232 6.21 13.68 7.37
C LEU A 232 6.43 15.04 8.05
N GLU A 233 6.24 15.12 9.36
CA GLU A 233 6.51 16.33 10.15
C GLU A 233 8.00 16.71 10.06
N ALA A 234 8.91 15.75 10.20
CA ALA A 234 10.35 16.00 10.08
C ALA A 234 10.73 16.59 8.72
N VAL A 235 10.24 16.03 7.61
CA VAL A 235 10.54 16.53 6.26
C VAL A 235 9.89 17.89 5.99
N ARG A 236 8.66 18.11 6.50
CA ARG A 236 7.88 19.33 6.28
C ARG A 236 8.49 20.55 6.97
N PHE A 237 8.99 20.37 8.19
CA PHE A 237 9.49 21.47 9.01
C PHE A 237 11.00 21.71 8.90
N GLU A 238 11.76 20.87 8.19
CA GLU A 238 13.21 21.03 8.04
C GLU A 238 13.57 22.09 6.98
N PRO A 239 14.15 23.25 7.37
CA PRO A 239 14.51 24.31 6.43
C PRO A 239 15.81 24.04 5.65
N PHE A 240 16.71 23.20 6.15
CA PHE A 240 18.01 22.97 5.53
C PHE A 240 17.92 21.91 4.42
N ARG A 241 17.94 22.36 3.15
CA ARG A 241 17.78 21.50 1.96
C ARG A 241 18.60 20.19 1.99
N PRO A 242 19.92 20.18 2.30
CA PRO A 242 20.67 18.92 2.31
C PRO A 242 20.16 17.91 3.34
N LEU A 243 19.69 18.39 4.49
CA LEU A 243 19.07 17.53 5.50
C LEU A 243 17.68 17.09 5.03
N GLN A 244 16.87 17.99 4.47
CA GLN A 244 15.57 17.65 3.87
C GLN A 244 15.68 16.53 2.83
N GLU A 245 16.70 16.55 1.96
CA GLU A 245 16.96 15.48 0.98
C GLU A 245 17.28 14.13 1.65
N ARG A 246 18.02 14.14 2.76
CA ARG A 246 18.29 12.93 3.56
C ARG A 246 17.02 12.40 4.22
N LEU A 247 16.25 13.26 4.89
CA LEU A 247 14.99 12.90 5.54
C LEU A 247 13.96 12.37 4.53
N ALA A 248 13.94 12.93 3.32
CA ALA A 248 13.13 12.43 2.21
C ALA A 248 13.49 10.98 1.86
N GLY A 249 14.77 10.60 1.89
CA GLY A 249 15.19 9.21 1.75
C GLY A 249 14.62 8.29 2.84
N SER A 250 14.64 8.74 4.10
CA SER A 250 14.06 8.01 5.23
C SER A 250 12.54 7.87 5.10
N LEU A 251 11.85 8.91 4.61
CA LEU A 251 10.41 8.89 4.35
C LEU A 251 10.05 7.92 3.22
N VAL A 252 10.82 7.86 2.12
CA VAL A 252 10.59 6.88 1.03
C VAL A 252 10.58 5.46 1.58
N TYR A 253 11.58 5.10 2.39
CA TYR A 253 11.67 3.77 3.00
C TYR A 253 10.45 3.46 3.88
N ALA A 254 10.08 4.41 4.75
CA ALA A 254 8.94 4.23 5.64
C ALA A 254 7.62 4.10 4.89
N VAL A 255 7.41 4.89 3.82
CA VAL A 255 6.20 4.80 3.00
C VAL A 255 6.08 3.45 2.31
N GLN A 256 7.17 2.96 1.71
CA GLN A 256 7.17 1.63 1.07
C GLN A 256 6.87 0.53 2.08
N SER A 257 7.57 0.54 3.22
CA SER A 257 7.35 -0.42 4.31
C SER A 257 5.92 -0.37 4.83
N ALA A 258 5.37 0.83 5.06
CA ALA A 258 4.03 1.01 5.60
C ALA A 258 2.94 0.56 4.62
N ALA A 259 3.08 0.90 3.34
CA ALA A 259 2.15 0.46 2.30
C ALA A 259 2.12 -1.07 2.17
N VAL A 260 3.29 -1.73 2.20
CA VAL A 260 3.32 -3.20 2.13
C VAL A 260 2.77 -3.83 3.42
N HIS A 261 3.01 -3.25 4.59
CA HIS A 261 2.35 -3.67 5.83
C HIS A 261 0.82 -3.56 5.74
N GLY A 262 0.29 -2.47 5.16
CA GLY A 262 -1.15 -2.31 4.89
C GLY A 262 -1.72 -3.40 3.99
N LEU A 263 -1.03 -3.69 2.89
CA LEU A 263 -1.42 -4.75 1.94
C LEU A 263 -1.34 -6.15 2.59
N ARG A 264 -0.27 -6.43 3.35
CA ARG A 264 -0.14 -7.68 4.10
C ARG A 264 -1.25 -7.82 5.14
N ARG A 265 -1.60 -6.75 5.86
CA ARG A 265 -2.72 -6.78 6.80
C ARG A 265 -4.03 -7.10 6.09
N SER A 266 -4.23 -6.55 4.89
CA SER A 266 -5.41 -6.79 4.05
C SER A 266 -5.47 -8.24 3.53
N LEU A 267 -4.32 -8.86 3.19
CA LEU A 267 -4.23 -10.32 2.93
C LEU A 267 -4.60 -11.16 4.14
N LEU A 268 -4.40 -10.60 5.34
CA LEU A 268 -4.79 -11.20 6.60
C LEU A 268 -6.13 -10.64 7.08
N ASP A 269 -7.06 -10.29 6.19
CA ASP A 269 -8.41 -9.91 6.60
C ASP A 269 -9.43 -11.07 6.56
N ARG A 270 -10.53 -10.97 7.31
CA ARG A 270 -11.62 -11.98 7.26
C ARG A 270 -12.45 -11.85 5.98
N ASP A 271 -12.52 -10.65 5.42
CA ASP A 271 -13.21 -10.38 4.16
C ASP A 271 -12.42 -10.92 2.95
N GLY A 272 -13.06 -11.76 2.13
CA GLY A 272 -12.45 -12.41 0.97
C GLY A 272 -12.12 -11.45 -0.17
N ASP A 273 -12.98 -10.46 -0.41
CA ASP A 273 -12.79 -9.47 -1.47
C ASP A 273 -11.60 -8.55 -1.16
N LEU A 274 -11.45 -8.16 0.12
CA LEU A 274 -10.27 -7.40 0.57
C LEU A 274 -8.97 -8.22 0.45
N ARG A 275 -9.00 -9.51 0.81
CA ARG A 275 -7.85 -10.38 0.59
C ARG A 275 -7.51 -10.48 -0.89
N ASN A 276 -8.51 -10.64 -1.75
CA ASN A 276 -8.31 -10.71 -3.19
C ASN A 276 -7.69 -9.42 -3.75
N ALA A 277 -8.23 -8.26 -3.37
CA ALA A 277 -7.69 -6.96 -3.79
C ALA A 277 -6.22 -6.77 -3.36
N ALA A 278 -5.87 -7.19 -2.13
CA ALA A 278 -4.51 -7.13 -1.64
C ALA A 278 -3.57 -8.10 -2.38
N LEU A 279 -4.05 -9.31 -2.68
CA LEU A 279 -3.33 -10.30 -3.47
C LEU A 279 -3.05 -9.80 -4.89
N GLU A 280 -4.06 -9.25 -5.56
CA GLU A 280 -3.92 -8.66 -6.89
C GLU A 280 -2.89 -7.54 -6.88
N THR A 281 -3.02 -6.61 -5.93
CA THR A 281 -2.10 -5.47 -5.79
C THR A 281 -0.66 -5.92 -5.58
N LEU A 282 -0.42 -6.86 -4.66
CA LEU A 282 0.92 -7.37 -4.37
C LEU A 282 1.50 -8.18 -5.53
N SER A 283 0.68 -8.96 -6.24
CA SER A 283 1.10 -9.73 -7.41
C SER A 283 1.50 -8.82 -8.57
N GLU A 284 0.82 -7.70 -8.76
CA GLU A 284 1.17 -6.69 -9.76
C GLU A 284 2.47 -5.95 -9.42
N LEU A 285 2.73 -5.75 -8.12
CA LEU A 285 3.96 -5.11 -7.66
C LEU A 285 5.18 -6.03 -7.75
N GLY A 286 5.08 -7.26 -7.25
CA GLY A 286 6.22 -8.20 -7.16
C GLY A 286 6.34 -9.18 -8.33
N GLY A 287 5.35 -9.21 -9.21
CA GLY A 287 5.26 -10.21 -10.28
C GLY A 287 5.08 -11.65 -9.77
N PRO A 288 5.24 -12.65 -10.66
CA PRO A 288 5.07 -14.07 -10.32
C PRO A 288 5.99 -14.54 -9.20
N ALA A 289 7.15 -13.89 -9.04
CA ALA A 289 8.15 -14.21 -8.02
C ALA A 289 7.63 -14.08 -6.57
N LEU A 290 6.60 -13.26 -6.36
CA LEU A 290 6.04 -13.05 -5.03
C LEU A 290 5.01 -14.11 -4.62
N LEU A 291 4.41 -14.81 -5.59
CA LEU A 291 3.29 -15.74 -5.35
C LEU A 291 3.58 -16.82 -4.29
N PRO A 292 4.75 -17.49 -4.25
CA PRO A 292 5.03 -18.49 -3.21
C PRO A 292 4.96 -17.89 -1.80
N ARG A 293 5.40 -16.63 -1.64
CA ARG A 293 5.38 -15.94 -0.35
C ARG A 293 3.98 -15.46 0.01
N LEU A 294 3.19 -15.01 -0.95
CA LEU A 294 1.79 -14.64 -0.71
C LEU A 294 0.98 -15.86 -0.28
N LEU A 295 1.19 -16.99 -0.94
CA LEU A 295 0.57 -18.27 -0.57
C LEU A 295 0.91 -18.63 0.89
N GLN A 296 2.19 -18.59 1.27
CA GLN A 296 2.61 -18.85 2.66
C GLN A 296 1.92 -17.93 3.68
N ILE A 297 1.69 -16.66 3.35
CA ILE A 297 1.02 -15.71 4.25
C ILE A 297 -0.45 -16.07 4.42
N LEU A 298 -1.13 -16.42 3.33
CA LEU A 298 -2.54 -16.85 3.36
C LEU A 298 -2.71 -18.17 4.11
N GLU A 299 -1.74 -19.08 4.01
CA GLU A 299 -1.71 -20.36 4.74
C GLU A 299 -1.31 -20.24 6.21
N ALA A 300 -0.57 -19.20 6.60
CA ALA A 300 -0.14 -19.00 7.99
C ALA A 300 -1.27 -18.49 8.91
N ARG A 301 -2.54 -18.61 8.51
CA ARG A 301 -3.72 -18.13 9.25
C ARG A 301 -4.43 -19.25 9.99
N PRO A 302 -3.97 -19.64 11.19
CA PRO A 302 -4.59 -20.73 11.93
C PRO A 302 -6.05 -20.43 12.30
N GLU A 303 -6.46 -19.18 12.57
CA GLU A 303 -7.86 -18.91 12.93
C GLU A 303 -8.82 -19.09 11.74
N VAL A 304 -8.33 -18.84 10.52
CA VAL A 304 -9.12 -18.98 9.29
C VAL A 304 -9.12 -20.44 8.82
N LEU A 305 -7.99 -21.15 8.99
CA LEU A 305 -7.82 -22.54 8.60
C LEU A 305 -8.29 -23.56 9.64
N ALA A 306 -8.46 -23.18 10.91
CA ALA A 306 -8.85 -24.10 11.98
C ALA A 306 -10.23 -24.76 11.74
N ASN A 307 -11.06 -24.16 10.89
CA ASN A 307 -12.39 -24.65 10.54
C ASN A 307 -12.46 -25.27 9.14
N THR A 308 -11.35 -25.30 8.38
CA THR A 308 -11.32 -25.91 7.05
C THR A 308 -10.59 -27.25 7.15
N SER A 309 -11.19 -28.31 6.61
CA SER A 309 -10.49 -29.58 6.36
C SER A 309 -9.43 -29.46 5.25
N PHE A 310 -9.22 -28.25 4.75
CA PHE A 310 -8.44 -27.92 3.59
C PHE A 310 -7.42 -26.83 3.96
N HIS A 311 -6.15 -27.05 3.62
CA HIS A 311 -5.04 -26.14 3.91
C HIS A 311 -4.95 -25.02 2.86
N CYS A 312 -6.01 -24.26 2.66
CA CYS A 312 -6.02 -23.12 1.74
C CYS A 312 -6.95 -22.01 2.22
N ASP A 313 -6.89 -20.85 1.56
CA ASP A 313 -7.84 -19.77 1.80
C ASP A 313 -9.30 -20.27 1.64
N PRO A 314 -10.21 -20.00 2.57
CA PRO A 314 -11.60 -20.45 2.49
C PRO A 314 -12.38 -19.77 1.37
N ASP A 315 -11.95 -18.58 0.93
CA ASP A 315 -12.63 -17.83 -0.12
C ASP A 315 -12.26 -18.35 -1.52
N PRO A 316 -13.23 -18.85 -2.30
CA PRO A 316 -12.95 -19.38 -3.64
C PRO A 316 -12.45 -18.32 -4.63
N GLY A 317 -12.81 -17.04 -4.43
CA GLY A 317 -12.31 -15.92 -5.24
C GLY A 317 -10.81 -15.73 -5.07
N VAL A 318 -10.32 -15.75 -3.82
CA VAL A 318 -8.88 -15.68 -3.52
C VAL A 318 -8.13 -16.86 -4.14
N ARG A 319 -8.68 -18.09 -4.03
CA ARG A 319 -8.07 -19.27 -4.67
C ARG A 319 -8.04 -19.16 -6.18
N ARG A 320 -9.13 -18.71 -6.81
CA ARG A 320 -9.21 -18.48 -8.25
C ARG A 320 -8.16 -17.48 -8.71
N ALA A 321 -8.00 -16.38 -7.98
CA ALA A 321 -7.01 -15.37 -8.27
C ALA A 321 -5.58 -15.93 -8.18
N LEU A 322 -5.26 -16.71 -7.15
CA LEU A 322 -3.98 -17.40 -7.06
C LEU A 322 -3.72 -18.31 -8.26
N VAL A 323 -4.69 -19.15 -8.64
CA VAL A 323 -4.56 -20.04 -9.81
C VAL A 323 -4.33 -19.24 -11.09
N HIS A 324 -5.10 -18.17 -11.33
CA HIS A 324 -4.90 -17.31 -12.50
C HIS A 324 -3.53 -16.65 -12.52
N ARG A 325 -3.02 -16.20 -11.36
CA ARG A 325 -1.69 -15.58 -11.29
C ARG A 325 -0.58 -16.61 -11.54
N TYR A 326 -0.70 -17.82 -11.01
CA TYR A 326 0.20 -18.94 -11.32
C TYR A 326 0.18 -19.30 -12.81
N TRP A 327 -1.01 -19.35 -13.41
CA TRP A 327 -1.16 -19.57 -14.85
C TRP A 327 -0.49 -18.45 -15.66
N SER A 328 -0.74 -17.19 -15.32
CA SER A 328 -0.16 -16.06 -16.06
C SER A 328 1.36 -15.88 -15.86
N GLY A 329 1.94 -16.57 -14.87
CA GLY A 329 3.35 -16.49 -14.54
C GLY A 329 4.21 -17.31 -15.50
N ASN A 330 5.43 -16.85 -15.79
CA ASN A 330 6.37 -17.58 -16.65
C ASN A 330 6.77 -18.91 -15.98
N ALA A 331 6.58 -20.04 -16.66
CA ALA A 331 6.81 -21.38 -16.11
C ALA A 331 8.25 -21.57 -15.56
N ASP A 332 9.22 -20.88 -16.16
CA ASP A 332 10.63 -20.91 -15.74
C ASP A 332 10.86 -20.36 -14.32
N LEU A 333 10.03 -19.41 -13.87
CA LEU A 333 10.11 -18.84 -12.52
C LEU A 333 9.47 -19.75 -11.47
N ALA A 334 8.63 -20.71 -11.89
CA ALA A 334 8.02 -21.66 -10.99
C ALA A 334 9.10 -22.59 -10.41
N GLU A 335 9.96 -23.21 -11.20
CA GLU A 335 10.91 -24.20 -10.64
C GLU A 335 12.05 -23.60 -9.79
N GLU A 336 12.61 -22.44 -10.14
CA GLU A 336 13.79 -21.89 -9.44
C GLU A 336 13.48 -21.21 -8.10
N GLN A 337 12.25 -20.75 -7.86
CA GLN A 337 11.95 -19.86 -6.71
C GLN A 337 11.20 -20.53 -5.55
N PHE A 338 10.83 -21.80 -5.65
CA PHE A 338 10.27 -22.54 -4.52
C PHE A 338 11.39 -22.96 -3.56
N GLY A 339 11.76 -22.03 -2.66
CA GLY A 339 12.61 -22.32 -1.49
C GLY A 339 11.92 -23.23 -0.46
N ARG A 340 12.33 -23.15 0.81
CA ARG A 340 11.68 -23.90 1.92
C ARG A 340 10.22 -23.44 2.09
N GLY A 341 9.27 -24.20 1.57
CA GLY A 341 7.83 -23.95 1.69
C GLY A 341 7.02 -24.79 0.69
N ARG A 342 5.71 -24.72 0.79
CA ARG A 342 4.78 -25.36 -0.15
C ARG A 342 4.97 -24.78 -1.55
N SER A 343 5.10 -25.64 -2.57
CA SER A 343 5.30 -25.18 -3.94
C SER A 343 3.96 -24.80 -4.60
N GLY A 344 4.03 -23.97 -5.64
CA GLY A 344 2.85 -23.66 -6.47
C GLY A 344 2.28 -24.93 -7.12
N PHE A 345 3.13 -25.90 -7.44
CA PHE A 345 2.73 -27.22 -7.89
C PHE A 345 1.92 -27.99 -6.84
N GLU A 346 2.35 -27.96 -5.57
CA GLU A 346 1.64 -28.59 -4.46
C GLU A 346 0.28 -27.92 -4.18
N PHE A 347 0.24 -26.60 -4.29
CA PHE A 347 -1.00 -25.83 -4.22
C PHE A 347 -1.98 -26.20 -5.33
N LEU A 348 -1.54 -26.15 -6.60
CA LEU A 348 -2.38 -26.48 -7.75
C LEU A 348 -2.83 -27.94 -7.74
N HIS A 349 -1.96 -28.87 -7.35
CA HIS A 349 -2.31 -30.28 -7.18
C HIS A 349 -3.43 -30.45 -6.16
N GLU A 350 -3.30 -29.89 -4.96
CA GLU A 350 -4.33 -30.05 -3.92
C GLU A 350 -5.66 -29.42 -4.32
N LEU A 351 -5.63 -28.27 -5.01
CA LEU A 351 -6.85 -27.68 -5.56
C LEU A 351 -7.48 -28.59 -6.62
N ALA A 352 -6.72 -29.12 -7.56
CA ALA A 352 -7.23 -30.00 -8.61
C ALA A 352 -7.84 -31.29 -8.03
N ASP A 353 -7.18 -31.87 -7.03
CA ASP A 353 -7.56 -33.14 -6.41
C ASP A 353 -8.80 -32.99 -5.52
N SER A 354 -8.80 -32.00 -4.63
CA SER A 354 -9.67 -32.00 -3.45
C SER A 354 -10.49 -30.73 -3.23
N ASP A 355 -10.39 -29.67 -4.07
CA ASP A 355 -11.17 -28.45 -3.85
C ASP A 355 -12.68 -28.73 -3.95
N PRO A 356 -13.53 -28.20 -3.04
CA PRO A 356 -14.97 -28.42 -3.11
C PRO A 356 -15.63 -27.84 -4.37
N GLU A 357 -15.05 -26.82 -5.01
CA GLU A 357 -15.60 -26.20 -6.21
C GLU A 357 -15.03 -26.86 -7.47
N LEU A 358 -15.88 -27.59 -8.21
CA LEU A 358 -15.47 -28.27 -9.45
C LEU A 358 -14.82 -27.34 -10.47
N SER A 359 -15.29 -26.08 -10.58
CA SER A 359 -14.71 -25.08 -11.48
C SER A 359 -13.25 -24.77 -11.12
N LEU A 360 -12.91 -24.71 -9.83
CA LEU A 360 -11.55 -24.48 -9.35
C LEU A 360 -10.67 -25.69 -9.56
N ARG A 361 -11.21 -26.90 -9.38
CA ARG A 361 -10.49 -28.14 -9.69
C ARG A 361 -10.05 -28.17 -11.15
N ILE A 362 -10.99 -27.89 -12.06
CA ILE A 362 -10.72 -27.82 -13.50
C ILE A 362 -9.66 -26.74 -13.80
N LEU A 363 -9.85 -25.53 -13.24
CA LEU A 363 -8.93 -24.42 -13.46
C LEU A 363 -7.51 -24.74 -12.96
N ALA A 364 -7.39 -25.40 -11.80
CA ALA A 364 -6.12 -25.80 -11.23
C ALA A 364 -5.46 -26.92 -12.05
N ALA A 365 -6.24 -27.89 -12.54
CA ALA A 365 -5.76 -28.94 -13.44
C ALA A 365 -5.23 -28.36 -14.76
N ASP A 366 -5.96 -27.42 -15.36
CA ASP A 366 -5.55 -26.72 -16.58
C ASP A 366 -4.27 -25.89 -16.36
N ALA A 367 -4.18 -25.14 -15.25
CA ALA A 367 -2.99 -24.39 -14.90
C ALA A 367 -1.78 -25.32 -14.69
N LEU A 368 -1.98 -26.47 -14.04
CA LEU A 368 -0.94 -27.47 -13.83
C LEU A 368 -0.50 -28.12 -15.15
N ALA A 369 -1.43 -28.44 -16.05
CA ALA A 369 -1.13 -28.95 -17.38
C ALA A 369 -0.27 -27.95 -18.16
N TRP A 370 -0.68 -26.67 -18.16
CA TRP A 370 0.04 -25.59 -18.83
C TRP A 370 1.47 -25.43 -18.29
N LEU A 371 1.65 -25.37 -16.97
CA LEU A 371 2.97 -25.24 -16.34
C LEU A 371 3.90 -26.42 -16.64
N LEU A 372 3.34 -27.61 -16.89
CA LEU A 372 4.10 -28.82 -17.22
C LEU A 372 4.28 -29.02 -18.73
N GLY A 373 3.81 -28.09 -19.57
CA GLY A 373 3.84 -28.22 -21.03
C GLY A 373 3.01 -29.40 -21.54
N ARG A 374 1.95 -29.78 -20.82
CA ARG A 374 1.01 -30.85 -21.20
C ARG A 374 -0.20 -30.25 -21.91
N GLU A 375 -0.88 -31.07 -22.72
CA GLU A 375 -2.20 -30.71 -23.24
C GLU A 375 -3.20 -30.57 -22.09
N ALA A 376 -4.14 -29.63 -22.23
CA ALA A 376 -5.17 -29.39 -21.23
C ALA A 376 -6.04 -30.65 -21.06
N ASP A 377 -6.14 -31.14 -19.83
CA ASP A 377 -7.05 -32.20 -19.42
C ASP A 377 -7.85 -31.68 -18.23
N PRO A 378 -9.11 -31.25 -18.45
CA PRO A 378 -9.89 -30.57 -17.43
C PRO A 378 -10.26 -31.49 -16.25
N PHE A 379 -10.16 -32.81 -16.40
CA PHE A 379 -10.43 -33.76 -15.32
C PHE A 379 -9.17 -34.20 -14.58
N GLY A 380 -8.00 -33.92 -15.15
CA GLY A 380 -6.71 -34.14 -14.49
C GLY A 380 -6.49 -35.58 -14.05
N GLU A 381 -6.93 -36.58 -14.82
CA GLU A 381 -6.81 -38.00 -14.41
C GLU A 381 -5.34 -38.42 -14.22
N TRP A 382 -4.41 -37.72 -14.89
CA TRP A 382 -2.97 -37.91 -14.77
C TRP A 382 -2.33 -37.30 -13.51
N ILE A 383 -3.04 -36.41 -12.81
CA ILE A 383 -2.48 -35.59 -11.72
C ILE A 383 -1.98 -36.46 -10.55
N PRO A 384 -2.72 -37.47 -10.05
CA PRO A 384 -2.26 -38.29 -8.93
C PRO A 384 -0.96 -39.04 -9.21
N GLU A 385 -0.85 -39.66 -10.39
CA GLU A 385 0.34 -40.42 -10.81
C GLU A 385 1.55 -39.48 -10.99
N TRP A 386 1.34 -38.35 -11.65
CA TRP A 386 2.39 -37.34 -11.83
C TRP A 386 2.89 -36.81 -10.48
N TRP A 387 1.97 -36.49 -9.55
CA TRP A 387 2.33 -35.94 -8.25
C TRP A 387 3.14 -36.93 -7.40
N GLN A 388 2.79 -38.22 -7.45
CA GLN A 388 3.59 -39.26 -6.80
C GLN A 388 5.03 -39.28 -7.34
N SER A 389 5.19 -39.32 -8.68
CA SER A 389 6.50 -39.28 -9.34
C SER A 389 7.29 -38.01 -9.00
N HIS A 390 6.63 -36.86 -8.97
CA HIS A 390 7.25 -35.58 -8.61
C HIS A 390 7.78 -35.58 -7.17
N ARG A 391 6.99 -36.06 -6.20
CA ARG A 391 7.44 -36.18 -4.80
C ARG A 391 8.63 -37.13 -4.63
N GLU A 392 8.64 -38.24 -5.35
CA GLU A 392 9.76 -39.19 -5.34
C GLU A 392 11.05 -38.55 -5.86
N ARG A 393 10.97 -37.77 -6.95
CA ARG A 393 12.11 -37.00 -7.48
C ARG A 393 12.66 -35.98 -6.47
N ILE A 394 11.79 -35.19 -5.84
CA ILE A 394 12.20 -34.20 -4.83
C ILE A 394 12.90 -34.89 -3.64
N ARG A 395 12.33 -36.01 -3.15
CA ARG A 395 12.93 -36.79 -2.07
C ARG A 395 14.31 -37.35 -2.44
N GLY A 396 14.46 -37.85 -3.68
CA GLY A 396 15.74 -38.34 -4.19
C GLY A 396 16.81 -37.24 -4.26
N GLN A 397 16.46 -36.05 -4.77
CA GLN A 397 17.37 -34.90 -4.81
C GLN A 397 17.80 -34.44 -3.41
N ALA A 398 16.86 -34.39 -2.47
CA ALA A 398 17.14 -34.00 -1.08
C ALA A 398 18.10 -34.98 -0.36
N GLN A 399 18.11 -36.26 -0.76
CA GLN A 399 19.03 -37.27 -0.24
C GLN A 399 20.42 -37.19 -0.87
N GLN A 400 20.54 -36.77 -2.13
CA GLN A 400 21.80 -36.64 -2.85
C GLN A 400 22.56 -35.34 -2.54
N GLY A 401 21.86 -34.29 -2.09
CA GLY A 401 22.45 -33.01 -1.68
C GLY A 401 22.90 -32.92 -0.21
N ARG A 402 22.87 -34.03 0.53
CA ARG A 402 23.42 -34.17 1.88
C ARG A 402 24.65 -35.06 1.84
#